data_AF-A0A7C4M4Q6-F1
#
_entry.id   AF-A0A7C4M4Q6-F1
#
_cell.length_a   1.000
_cell.length_b   1.000
_cell.length_c   1.000
_cell.angle_alpha   90.00
_cell.angle_beta   90.00
_cell.angle_gamma   90.00
#
_symmetry.space_group_name_H-M   'P 1'
#
loop_
_entity.id
_entity.type
_entity.pdbx_description
1 polymer ?
#
loop_
_entity_poly.entity_id
_entity_poly.type
_entity_poly.pdbx_seq_one_letter_code
_entity_poly.pdbx_strand_id
1 'polypeptide(L)'
;MSHVHSMLSNLLNPWIKRSLKSTGSRGSYMRELNIIVTGIGGQGQLFLSRIIGEVFLKNNIPAYIAETHGLSQRGGTVVVHVRVGRDVRSPLIPLGEAHIMISLEIIEASRYIDYLRSNGVALINNKMIPPPGKRYDLDPQKLIDYIRSRVKHVYILNASKTALEYKMPISANIYMIGGLIKLLDRLEILSEELSDVVIRDLLPSKNKDINLLIYESGKNEMNLILTNEDLSELKKIFSR
;
A
#
# COMPACT_ATOMS: atom_id res chain seq x y z
N MET A 1 31.29 28.99 16.94
CA MET A 1 30.58 27.95 16.16
C MET A 1 30.14 26.73 16.99
N SER A 2 30.65 26.48 18.21
CA SER A 2 30.27 25.34 19.05
C SER A 2 29.00 25.55 19.92
N HIS A 3 28.61 26.80 20.21
CA HIS A 3 27.47 27.09 21.10
C HIS A 3 26.09 27.00 20.41
N VAL A 4 25.99 27.27 19.11
CA VAL A 4 24.72 27.18 18.36
C VAL A 4 24.30 25.72 18.14
N HIS A 5 25.28 24.82 18.00
CA HIS A 5 25.03 23.38 17.84
C HIS A 5 24.52 22.72 19.15
N SER A 6 24.97 23.22 20.30
CA SER A 6 24.52 22.79 21.63
C SER A 6 23.06 23.19 21.89
N MET A 7 22.65 24.41 21.52
CA MET A 7 21.26 24.86 21.73
C MET A 7 20.24 24.09 20.87
N LEU A 8 20.58 23.77 19.61
CA LEU A 8 19.69 22.98 18.75
C LEU A 8 19.53 21.53 19.22
N SER A 9 20.55 20.96 19.89
CA SER A 9 20.48 19.61 20.44
C SER A 9 19.49 19.47 21.62
N ASN A 10 19.14 20.57 22.28
CA ASN A 10 18.18 20.60 23.39
C ASN A 10 16.73 20.87 22.96
N LEU A 11 16.50 21.24 21.70
CA LEU A 11 15.17 21.39 21.10
C LEU A 11 14.68 20.12 20.38
N LEU A 12 15.52 19.09 20.26
CA LEU A 12 15.14 17.83 19.66
C LEU A 12 14.35 16.97 20.66
N ASN A 13 13.14 16.58 20.25
CA ASN A 13 12.28 15.64 20.96
C ASN A 13 13.09 14.43 21.48
N PRO A 14 12.88 13.98 22.73
CA PRO A 14 13.55 12.81 23.33
C PRO A 14 13.66 11.58 22.42
N TRP A 15 12.73 11.41 21.47
CA TRP A 15 12.71 10.31 20.51
C TRP A 15 13.80 10.41 19.42
N ILE A 16 14.12 11.62 18.94
CA ILE A 16 15.21 11.83 17.94
C ILE A 16 16.56 11.46 18.54
N LYS A 17 16.78 11.76 19.83
CA LYS A 17 17.98 11.34 20.58
C LYS A 17 18.08 9.82 20.73
N ARG A 18 16.94 9.13 20.75
CA ARG A 18 16.84 7.66 20.89
C ARG A 18 17.06 6.94 19.55
N SER A 19 16.56 7.50 18.45
CA SER A 19 16.81 7.04 17.07
C SER A 19 18.28 7.18 16.66
N LEU A 20 18.98 8.23 17.10
CA LEU A 20 20.41 8.40 16.81
C LEU A 20 21.28 7.39 17.58
N LYS A 21 20.91 7.01 18.81
CA LYS A 21 21.65 6.02 19.62
C LYS A 21 21.48 4.56 19.16
N SER A 22 20.45 4.22 18.37
CA SER A 22 20.26 2.87 17.83
C SER A 22 20.98 2.60 16.50
N THR A 23 21.75 3.56 15.99
CA THR A 23 22.50 3.40 14.72
C THR A 23 23.75 2.51 14.83
N GLY A 24 24.02 1.94 16.00
CA GLY A 24 25.13 1.03 16.26
C GLY A 24 24.72 -0.44 16.38
N SER A 25 24.10 -1.04 15.36
CA SER A 25 24.24 -2.49 15.06
C SER A 25 23.42 -2.89 13.82
N ARG A 26 24.13 -3.31 12.76
CA ARG A 26 23.65 -4.14 11.62
C ARG A 26 22.20 -3.91 11.16
N GLY A 27 21.90 -2.74 10.60
CA GLY A 27 20.66 -2.54 9.83
C GLY A 27 20.78 -3.22 8.46
N SER A 28 20.11 -4.35 8.26
CA SER A 28 19.84 -4.86 6.91
C SER A 28 18.97 -3.83 6.20
N TYR A 29 19.56 -2.99 5.36
CA TYR A 29 18.79 -2.04 4.56
C TYR A 29 17.85 -2.83 3.63
N MET A 30 16.56 -2.48 3.60
CA MET A 30 15.60 -3.07 2.67
C MET A 30 16.12 -2.89 1.23
N ARG A 31 16.48 -4.01 0.58
CA ARG A 31 17.09 -4.00 -0.77
C ARG A 31 16.10 -3.44 -1.78
N GLU A 32 14.91 -4.04 -1.79
CA GLU A 32 13.82 -3.66 -2.66
C GLU A 32 12.48 -4.15 -2.10
N LEU A 33 11.45 -3.32 -2.19
CA LEU A 33 10.05 -3.67 -2.01
C LEU A 33 9.28 -3.17 -3.22
N ASN A 34 8.64 -4.09 -3.93
CA ASN A 34 7.85 -3.81 -5.13
C ASN A 34 6.37 -3.93 -4.80
N ILE A 35 5.63 -2.84 -5.00
CA ILE A 35 4.18 -2.77 -4.80
C ILE A 35 3.54 -2.42 -6.15
N ILE A 36 2.65 -3.29 -6.62
CA ILE A 36 1.85 -3.05 -7.83
C ILE A 36 0.46 -2.57 -7.44
N VAL A 37 0.02 -1.43 -7.97
CA VAL A 37 -1.31 -0.88 -7.71
C VAL A 37 -2.14 -0.97 -8.98
N THR A 38 -3.32 -1.59 -8.92
CA THR A 38 -4.17 -1.81 -10.11
C THR A 38 -5.60 -1.35 -9.88
N GLY A 39 -6.28 -0.98 -10.97
CA GLY A 39 -7.71 -0.67 -10.96
C GLY A 39 -8.14 0.07 -12.22
N ILE A 40 -9.37 0.58 -12.21
CA ILE A 40 -9.95 1.39 -13.27
C ILE A 40 -9.69 2.88 -13.02
N GLY A 41 -9.43 3.63 -14.08
CA GLY A 41 -9.18 5.07 -14.01
C GLY A 41 -10.29 5.84 -13.27
N GLY A 42 -9.89 6.70 -12.33
CA GLY A 42 -10.79 7.45 -11.46
C GLY A 42 -10.91 6.92 -10.03
N GLN A 43 -10.27 5.80 -9.69
CA GLN A 43 -10.27 5.25 -8.33
C GLN A 43 -9.15 5.80 -7.42
N GLY A 44 -8.21 6.58 -7.97
CA GLY A 44 -7.19 7.27 -7.19
C GLY A 44 -5.91 6.46 -6.93
N GLN A 45 -5.52 5.61 -7.88
CA GLN A 45 -4.28 4.81 -7.87
C GLN A 45 -3.03 5.68 -7.70
N LEU A 46 -2.94 6.80 -8.43
CA LEU A 46 -1.82 7.74 -8.34
C LEU A 46 -1.73 8.40 -6.97
N PHE A 47 -2.86 8.82 -6.40
CA PHE A 47 -2.89 9.42 -5.07
C PHE A 47 -2.44 8.42 -4.01
N LEU A 48 -2.97 7.19 -4.07
CA LEU A 48 -2.55 6.08 -3.20
C LEU A 48 -1.05 5.82 -3.33
N SER A 49 -0.55 5.69 -4.55
CA SER A 49 0.87 5.40 -4.82
C SER A 49 1.79 6.52 -4.35
N ARG A 50 1.37 7.78 -4.51
CA ARG A 50 2.08 8.95 -4.00
C ARG A 50 2.17 8.93 -2.48
N ILE A 51 1.08 8.63 -1.78
CA ILE A 51 1.11 8.50 -0.32
C ILE A 51 2.11 7.42 0.11
N ILE A 52 2.08 6.25 -0.53
CA ILE A 52 3.04 5.17 -0.24
C ILE A 52 4.48 5.69 -0.40
N GLY A 53 4.79 6.33 -1.54
CA GLY A 53 6.12 6.88 -1.81
C GLY A 53 6.55 7.88 -0.76
N GLU A 54 5.69 8.84 -0.39
CA GLU A 54 5.99 9.86 0.62
C GLU A 54 6.23 9.25 2.01
N VAL A 55 5.44 8.23 2.40
CA VAL A 55 5.65 7.52 3.67
C VAL A 55 7.04 6.89 3.71
N PHE A 56 7.47 6.22 2.64
CA PHE A 56 8.82 5.64 2.57
C PHE A 56 9.94 6.71 2.53
N LEU A 57 9.75 7.78 1.76
CA LEU A 57 10.70 8.88 1.69
C LEU A 57 10.90 9.56 3.05
N LYS A 58 9.84 9.75 3.82
CA LYS A 58 9.90 10.30 5.19
C LYS A 58 10.62 9.38 6.17
N ASN A 59 10.70 8.08 5.87
CA ASN A 59 11.52 7.10 6.59
C ASN A 59 12.94 6.97 6.02
N ASN A 60 13.38 7.90 5.16
CA ASN A 60 14.68 7.88 4.48
C ASN A 60 14.93 6.66 3.59
N ILE A 61 13.85 6.09 3.05
CA ILE A 61 13.89 4.98 2.10
C ILE A 61 13.50 5.51 0.72
N PRO A 62 14.37 5.41 -0.30
CA PRO A 62 14.04 5.88 -1.65
C PRO A 62 12.80 5.17 -2.20
N ALA A 63 11.95 5.92 -2.89
CA ALA A 63 10.77 5.39 -3.56
C ALA A 63 10.66 5.96 -4.98
N TYR A 64 10.25 5.10 -5.91
CA TYR A 64 10.11 5.38 -7.33
C TYR A 64 8.72 4.96 -7.77
N ILE A 65 8.04 5.86 -8.49
CA ILE A 65 6.66 5.63 -8.94
C ILE A 65 6.65 5.76 -10.46
N ALA A 66 6.12 4.75 -11.14
CA ALA A 66 5.85 4.78 -12.57
C ALA A 66 4.43 4.30 -12.84
N GLU A 67 3.68 5.08 -13.60
CA GLU A 67 2.35 4.70 -14.06
C GLU A 67 2.43 4.19 -15.49
N THR A 68 1.79 3.06 -15.74
CA THR A 68 1.45 2.60 -17.09
C THR A 68 -0.07 2.65 -17.23
N HIS A 69 -0.55 3.46 -18.17
CA HIS A 69 -1.97 3.56 -18.50
C HIS A 69 -2.21 2.93 -19.89
N GLY A 70 -3.40 2.36 -20.09
CA GLY A 70 -3.92 2.17 -21.45
C GLY A 70 -4.26 3.52 -22.10
N LEU A 71 -4.66 3.52 -23.37
CA LEU A 71 -5.01 4.74 -24.14
C LEU A 71 -6.14 5.61 -23.54
N SER A 72 -6.75 5.24 -22.42
CA SER A 72 -7.79 6.01 -21.73
C SER A 72 -7.53 6.11 -20.21
N GLN A 73 -7.40 7.34 -19.71
CA GLN A 73 -7.24 7.65 -18.28
C GLN A 73 -8.55 7.55 -17.47
N ARG A 74 -9.72 7.43 -18.14
CA ARG A 74 -11.03 7.27 -17.48
C ARG A 74 -11.76 6.05 -18.03
N GLY A 75 -12.12 5.12 -17.15
CA GLY A 75 -12.77 3.87 -17.54
C GLY A 75 -11.84 2.83 -18.18
N GLY A 76 -10.57 3.16 -18.41
CA GLY A 76 -9.52 2.22 -18.79
C GLY A 76 -8.74 1.72 -17.57
N THR A 77 -7.95 0.68 -17.79
CA THR A 77 -7.01 0.15 -16.80
C THR A 77 -5.91 1.15 -16.47
N VAL A 78 -5.60 1.26 -15.18
CA VAL A 78 -4.44 1.98 -14.64
C VAL A 78 -3.63 1.01 -13.79
N VAL A 79 -2.34 0.94 -14.08
CA VAL A 79 -1.36 0.17 -13.30
C VAL A 79 -0.26 1.12 -12.85
N VAL A 80 0.03 1.15 -11.55
CA VAL A 80 1.10 1.95 -10.97
C VAL A 80 2.11 1.04 -10.30
N HIS A 81 3.36 1.17 -10.70
CA HIS A 81 4.51 0.51 -10.13
C HIS A 81 5.10 1.41 -9.04
N VAL A 82 5.19 0.90 -7.82
CA VAL A 82 5.86 1.56 -6.70
C VAL A 82 7.02 0.68 -6.26
N ARG A 83 8.25 1.15 -6.47
CA ARG A 83 9.47 0.44 -6.08
C ARG A 83 10.16 1.23 -4.99
N VAL A 84 10.54 0.55 -3.92
CA VAL A 84 11.08 1.16 -2.71
C VAL A 84 12.38 0.46 -2.35
N GLY A 85 13.42 1.20 -1.99
CA GLY A 85 14.72 0.63 -1.62
C GLY A 85 15.87 1.23 -2.42
N ARG A 86 17.10 0.83 -2.08
CA ARG A 86 18.32 1.42 -2.65
C ARG A 86 18.80 0.75 -3.94
N ASP A 87 18.36 -0.49 -4.19
CA ASP A 87 18.81 -1.28 -5.35
C ASP A 87 17.86 -1.21 -6.55
N VAL A 88 16.94 -0.24 -6.57
CA VAL A 88 16.00 -0.04 -7.68
C VAL A 88 16.75 0.53 -8.90
N ARG A 89 16.85 -0.28 -9.97
CA ARG A 89 17.56 0.09 -11.21
C ARG A 89 16.64 0.34 -12.42
N SER A 90 15.35 0.08 -12.28
CA SER A 90 14.34 0.29 -13.32
C SER A 90 13.01 0.69 -12.69
N PRO A 91 12.23 1.61 -13.27
CA PRO A 91 10.98 2.06 -12.70
C PRO A 91 9.85 1.01 -12.79
N LEU A 92 9.94 0.05 -13.72
CA LEU A 92 8.89 -0.96 -13.93
C LEU A 92 9.20 -2.25 -13.19
N ILE A 93 8.20 -2.79 -12.50
CA ILE A 93 8.28 -4.08 -11.80
C ILE A 93 8.15 -5.20 -12.84
N PRO A 94 9.08 -6.17 -12.92
CA PRO A 94 8.92 -7.34 -13.79
C PRO A 94 7.74 -8.24 -13.38
N LEU A 95 7.28 -9.09 -14.29
CA LEU A 95 6.30 -10.13 -13.94
C LEU A 95 6.86 -11.07 -12.88
N GLY A 96 6.01 -11.49 -11.94
CA GLY A 96 6.39 -12.34 -10.82
C GLY A 96 7.31 -11.69 -9.79
N GLU A 97 7.51 -10.37 -9.80
CA GLU A 97 8.46 -9.67 -8.90
C GLU A 97 7.80 -8.68 -7.92
N ALA A 98 6.49 -8.44 -8.03
CA ALA A 98 5.78 -7.67 -7.01
C ALA A 98 5.69 -8.47 -5.70
N HIS A 99 5.98 -7.81 -4.59
CA HIS A 99 5.83 -8.38 -3.25
C HIS A 99 4.41 -8.17 -2.74
N ILE A 100 3.81 -7.03 -3.08
CA ILE A 100 2.46 -6.65 -2.67
C ILE A 100 1.69 -6.17 -3.91
N MET A 101 0.45 -6.61 -4.05
CA MET A 101 -0.54 -6.03 -4.93
C MET A 101 -1.58 -5.28 -4.10
N ILE A 102 -1.93 -4.08 -4.54
CA ILE A 102 -3.11 -3.35 -4.08
C ILE A 102 -4.02 -3.18 -5.28
N SER A 103 -5.16 -3.85 -5.27
CA SER A 103 -6.15 -3.69 -6.33
C SER A 103 -7.41 -3.00 -5.82
N LEU A 104 -7.84 -1.97 -6.55
CA LEU A 104 -9.02 -1.18 -6.19
C LEU A 104 -10.33 -1.83 -6.67
N GLU A 105 -10.29 -2.96 -7.37
CA GLU A 105 -11.43 -3.83 -7.68
C GLU A 105 -10.94 -5.25 -8.08
N ILE A 106 -11.84 -6.22 -8.28
CA ILE A 106 -11.51 -7.64 -8.44
C ILE A 106 -11.01 -8.01 -9.84
N ILE A 107 -11.51 -7.37 -10.90
CA ILE A 107 -11.22 -7.75 -12.29
C ILE A 107 -9.77 -7.41 -12.64
N GLU A 108 -9.30 -6.21 -12.32
CA GLU A 108 -7.91 -5.80 -12.53
C GLU A 108 -6.96 -6.55 -11.59
N ALA A 109 -7.40 -6.94 -10.38
CA ALA A 109 -6.63 -7.87 -9.55
C ALA A 109 -6.36 -9.19 -10.31
N SER A 110 -7.42 -9.79 -10.88
CA SER A 110 -7.31 -11.03 -11.64
C SER A 110 -6.48 -10.87 -12.93
N ARG A 111 -6.62 -9.73 -13.63
CA ARG A 111 -5.91 -9.46 -14.89
C ARG A 111 -4.40 -9.30 -14.68
N TYR A 112 -3.99 -8.72 -13.55
CA TYR A 112 -2.60 -8.38 -13.28
C TYR A 112 -1.94 -9.27 -12.23
N ILE A 113 -2.58 -10.38 -11.85
CA ILE A 113 -2.07 -11.27 -10.79
C ILE A 113 -0.68 -11.82 -11.10
N ASP A 114 -0.33 -11.96 -12.37
CA ASP A 114 0.97 -12.47 -12.83
C ASP A 114 2.15 -11.52 -12.51
N TYR A 115 1.90 -10.27 -12.10
CA TYR A 115 2.94 -9.41 -11.53
C TYR A 115 3.36 -9.84 -10.13
N LEU A 116 2.44 -10.47 -9.38
CA LEU A 116 2.66 -10.83 -7.99
C LEU A 116 3.48 -12.11 -7.89
N ARG A 117 4.44 -12.12 -6.96
CA ARG A 117 5.13 -13.36 -6.57
C ARG A 117 4.11 -14.38 -6.06
N SER A 118 4.39 -15.67 -6.25
CA SER A 118 3.54 -16.75 -5.71
C SER A 118 3.41 -16.70 -4.17
N ASN A 119 4.43 -16.17 -3.48
CA ASN A 119 4.46 -15.90 -2.05
C ASN A 119 4.21 -14.42 -1.70
N GLY A 120 3.74 -13.62 -2.65
CA GLY A 120 3.37 -12.22 -2.42
C GLY A 120 2.04 -12.08 -1.67
N VAL A 121 1.65 -10.83 -1.44
CA VAL A 121 0.40 -10.47 -0.76
C VAL A 121 -0.51 -9.69 -1.70
N ALA A 122 -1.76 -10.14 -1.86
CA ALA A 122 -2.79 -9.41 -2.58
C ALA A 122 -3.78 -8.75 -1.61
N LEU A 123 -3.81 -7.41 -1.60
CA LEU A 123 -4.85 -6.61 -0.94
C LEU A 123 -5.85 -6.16 -2.01
N ILE A 124 -7.07 -6.69 -1.98
CA ILE A 124 -8.05 -6.46 -3.05
C ILE A 124 -9.32 -5.87 -2.45
N ASN A 125 -9.74 -4.71 -2.95
CA ASN A 125 -11.04 -4.16 -2.62
C ASN A 125 -12.16 -5.02 -3.22
N ASN A 126 -13.12 -5.42 -2.40
CA ASN A 126 -14.31 -6.18 -2.75
C ASN A 126 -15.32 -5.35 -3.56
N LYS A 127 -14.91 -4.97 -4.77
CA LYS A 127 -15.72 -4.26 -5.75
C LYS A 127 -15.46 -4.89 -7.10
N MET A 128 -16.50 -5.02 -7.90
CA MET A 128 -16.37 -5.46 -9.28
C MET A 128 -16.89 -4.36 -10.20
N ILE A 129 -16.09 -3.96 -11.20
CA ILE A 129 -16.47 -2.94 -12.18
C ILE A 129 -16.35 -3.56 -13.57
N PRO A 130 -17.44 -4.16 -14.11
CA PRO A 130 -17.40 -4.76 -15.44
C PRO A 130 -17.02 -3.74 -16.53
N PRO A 131 -16.28 -4.15 -17.57
CA PRO A 131 -15.98 -3.28 -18.70
C PRO A 131 -17.26 -2.79 -19.40
N PRO A 132 -17.29 -1.55 -19.91
CA PRO A 132 -18.46 -1.03 -20.61
C PRO A 132 -18.75 -1.82 -21.91
N GLY A 133 -20.02 -1.84 -22.32
CA GLY A 133 -20.44 -2.30 -23.65
C GLY A 133 -20.70 -3.80 -23.82
N LYS A 134 -20.39 -4.65 -22.82
CA LYS A 134 -20.83 -6.05 -22.79
C LYS A 134 -21.28 -6.44 -21.40
N ARG A 135 -22.40 -7.18 -21.33
CA ARG A 135 -22.82 -7.85 -20.09
C ARG A 135 -21.98 -9.11 -19.97
N TYR A 136 -20.93 -9.05 -19.17
CA TYR A 136 -20.17 -10.24 -18.83
C TYR A 136 -20.86 -10.95 -17.67
N ASP A 137 -21.04 -12.27 -17.77
CA ASP A 137 -21.44 -13.11 -16.64
C ASP A 137 -20.21 -13.39 -15.77
N LEU A 138 -19.72 -12.33 -15.12
CA LEU A 138 -18.58 -12.42 -14.21
C LEU A 138 -19.08 -12.76 -12.82
N ASP A 139 -18.57 -13.86 -12.31
CA ASP A 139 -18.76 -14.29 -10.94
C ASP A 139 -17.56 -13.81 -10.10
N PRO A 140 -17.77 -12.88 -9.14
CA PRO A 140 -16.70 -12.42 -8.25
C PRO A 140 -15.99 -13.57 -7.53
N GLN A 141 -16.71 -14.64 -7.16
CA GLN A 141 -16.13 -15.76 -6.44
C GLN A 141 -15.15 -16.54 -7.31
N LYS A 142 -15.52 -16.82 -8.58
CA LYS A 142 -14.61 -17.49 -9.53
C LYS A 142 -13.33 -16.69 -9.77
N LEU A 143 -13.43 -15.36 -9.82
CA LEU A 143 -12.26 -14.49 -9.96
C LEU A 143 -11.36 -14.53 -8.71
N ILE A 144 -11.95 -14.50 -7.52
CA ILE A 144 -11.22 -14.62 -6.26
C ILE A 144 -10.55 -16.00 -6.15
N ASP A 145 -11.24 -17.07 -6.55
CA ASP A 145 -10.70 -18.44 -6.55
C ASP A 145 -9.54 -18.57 -7.54
N TYR A 146 -9.66 -17.95 -8.72
CA TYR A 146 -8.55 -17.84 -9.66
C TYR A 146 -7.34 -17.14 -9.03
N ILE A 147 -7.54 -16.01 -8.35
CA ILE A 147 -6.44 -15.29 -7.68
C ILE A 147 -5.79 -16.14 -6.58
N ARG A 148 -6.60 -16.80 -5.75
CA ARG A 148 -6.11 -17.70 -4.68
C ARG A 148 -5.36 -18.92 -5.21
N SER A 149 -5.67 -19.36 -6.44
CA SER A 149 -4.91 -20.43 -7.10
C SER A 149 -3.49 -20.01 -7.52
N ARG A 150 -3.23 -18.70 -7.63
CA ARG A 150 -1.94 -18.13 -8.06
C ARG A 150 -1.07 -17.67 -6.89
N VAL A 151 -1.70 -17.17 -5.83
CA VAL A 151 -1.00 -16.53 -4.71
C VAL A 151 -1.62 -16.95 -3.39
N LYS A 152 -0.76 -17.27 -2.42
CA LYS A 152 -1.19 -17.82 -1.12
C LYS A 152 -1.93 -16.79 -0.27
N HIS A 153 -1.39 -15.58 -0.12
CA HIS A 153 -1.91 -14.58 0.81
C HIS A 153 -2.82 -13.59 0.07
N VAL A 154 -4.13 -13.78 0.21
CA VAL A 154 -5.15 -12.95 -0.46
C VAL A 154 -6.11 -12.39 0.59
N TYR A 155 -6.12 -11.07 0.73
CA TYR A 155 -6.98 -10.34 1.65
C TYR A 155 -8.00 -9.52 0.86
N ILE A 156 -9.27 -9.89 1.00
CA ILE A 156 -10.39 -9.20 0.38
C ILE A 156 -10.96 -8.20 1.39
N LEU A 157 -10.93 -6.91 1.03
CA LEU A 157 -11.24 -5.79 1.90
C LEU A 157 -12.50 -5.05 1.44
N ASN A 158 -13.39 -4.67 2.34
CA ASN A 158 -14.66 -4.01 1.97
C ASN A 158 -14.56 -2.48 1.78
N ALA A 159 -13.44 -2.00 1.22
CA ALA A 159 -13.09 -0.58 1.14
C ALA A 159 -14.17 0.29 0.50
N SER A 160 -14.73 -0.14 -0.65
CA SER A 160 -15.78 0.60 -1.34
C SER A 160 -17.11 0.64 -0.59
N LYS A 161 -17.43 -0.40 0.18
CA LYS A 161 -18.64 -0.44 1.00
C LYS A 161 -18.52 0.58 2.14
N THR A 162 -17.42 0.52 2.90
CA THR A 162 -17.15 1.46 4.00
C THR A 162 -17.09 2.90 3.50
N ALA A 163 -16.38 3.17 2.41
CA ALA A 163 -16.29 4.50 1.83
C ALA A 163 -17.68 5.05 1.42
N LEU A 164 -18.59 4.19 0.95
CA LEU A 164 -19.96 4.57 0.62
C LEU A 164 -20.80 4.87 1.87
N GLU A 165 -20.64 4.11 2.95
CA GLU A 165 -21.32 4.36 4.24
C GLU A 165 -20.98 5.75 4.80
N TYR A 166 -19.73 6.21 4.60
CA TYR A 166 -19.29 7.56 4.93
C TYR A 166 -19.64 8.63 3.88
N LYS A 167 -20.39 8.28 2.83
CA LYS A 167 -20.74 9.16 1.69
C LYS A 167 -19.52 9.72 0.95
N MET A 168 -18.42 8.96 0.94
CA MET A 168 -17.14 9.32 0.31
C MET A 168 -16.61 8.20 -0.60
N PRO A 169 -17.33 7.82 -1.68
CA PRO A 169 -16.98 6.65 -2.51
C PRO A 169 -15.58 6.70 -3.14
N ILE A 170 -15.02 7.90 -3.38
CA ILE A 170 -13.66 8.07 -3.90
C ILE A 170 -12.60 7.66 -2.87
N SER A 171 -12.91 7.76 -1.57
CA SER A 171 -11.99 7.48 -0.47
C SER A 171 -11.78 5.99 -0.18
N ALA A 172 -12.31 5.08 -1.02
CA ALA A 172 -11.97 3.65 -0.95
C ALA A 172 -10.46 3.41 -1.09
N ASN A 173 -9.74 4.27 -1.82
CA ASN A 173 -8.29 4.20 -1.89
C ASN A 173 -7.61 4.49 -0.54
N ILE A 174 -8.14 5.44 0.26
CA ILE A 174 -7.62 5.80 1.58
C ILE A 174 -7.80 4.65 2.57
N TYR A 175 -8.93 3.96 2.49
CA TYR A 175 -9.15 2.72 3.22
C TYR A 175 -8.05 1.69 2.90
N MET A 176 -7.76 1.48 1.61
CA MET A 176 -6.74 0.51 1.18
C MET A 176 -5.33 0.89 1.66
N ILE A 177 -5.02 2.20 1.77
CA ILE A 177 -3.78 2.68 2.39
C ILE A 177 -3.72 2.26 3.86
N GLY A 178 -4.82 2.38 4.61
CA GLY A 178 -4.90 1.89 5.99
C GLY A 178 -4.56 0.42 6.10
N GLY A 179 -5.18 -0.42 5.26
CA GLY A 179 -4.86 -1.84 5.23
C GLY A 179 -3.39 -2.12 4.93
N LEU A 180 -2.80 -1.41 3.96
CA LEU A 180 -1.37 -1.54 3.66
C LEU A 180 -0.48 -1.14 4.85
N ILE A 181 -0.69 0.03 5.45
CA ILE A 181 0.14 0.50 6.56
C ILE A 181 0.08 -0.48 7.71
N LYS A 182 -1.11 -1.02 8.02
CA LYS A 182 -1.23 -2.01 9.08
C LYS A 182 -0.45 -3.29 8.76
N LEU A 183 -0.53 -3.78 7.52
CA LEU A 183 0.26 -4.92 7.09
C LEU A 183 1.77 -4.66 7.26
N LEU A 184 2.26 -3.51 6.77
CA LEU A 184 3.68 -3.16 6.81
C LEU A 184 4.19 -2.97 8.25
N ASP A 185 3.36 -2.43 9.14
CA ASP A 185 3.63 -2.32 10.58
C ASP A 185 3.79 -3.70 11.24
N ARG A 186 2.85 -4.61 10.97
CA ARG A 186 2.91 -5.99 11.50
C ARG A 186 4.13 -6.75 10.98
N LEU A 187 4.56 -6.46 9.76
CA LEU A 187 5.78 -7.00 9.15
C LEU A 187 7.07 -6.32 9.60
N GLU A 188 7.00 -5.30 10.47
CA GLU A 188 8.15 -4.52 10.96
C GLU A 188 8.94 -3.82 9.84
N ILE A 189 8.27 -3.51 8.72
CA ILE A 189 8.86 -2.80 7.57
C ILE A 189 8.75 -1.29 7.76
N LEU A 190 7.62 -0.83 8.30
CA LEU A 190 7.35 0.56 8.65
C LEU A 190 6.77 0.64 10.05
N SER A 191 6.83 1.82 10.66
CA SER A 191 6.07 2.12 11.87
C SER A 191 4.71 2.70 11.49
N GLU A 192 3.62 2.14 12.02
CA GLU A 192 2.28 2.72 11.87
C GLU A 192 2.26 4.18 12.37
N GLU A 193 2.79 4.45 13.55
CA GLU A 193 2.81 5.79 14.17
C GLU A 193 3.47 6.84 13.28
N LEU A 194 4.66 6.53 12.71
CA LEU A 194 5.33 7.46 11.80
C LEU A 194 4.57 7.63 10.49
N SER A 195 3.99 6.55 9.98
CA SER A 195 3.21 6.57 8.74
C SER A 195 1.94 7.41 8.89
N ASP A 196 1.26 7.31 10.04
CA ASP A 196 0.05 8.05 10.37
C ASP A 196 0.26 9.56 10.34
N VAL A 197 1.40 10.05 10.86
CA VAL A 197 1.74 11.48 10.82
C VAL A 197 1.84 11.96 9.36
N VAL A 198 2.57 11.24 8.53
CA VAL A 198 2.78 11.59 7.11
C VAL A 198 1.46 11.56 6.34
N ILE A 199 0.67 10.50 6.52
CA ILE A 199 -0.61 10.33 5.84
C ILE A 199 -1.57 11.43 6.25
N ARG A 200 -1.65 11.74 7.55
CA ARG A 200 -2.50 12.81 8.05
C ARG A 200 -2.17 14.13 7.37
N ASP A 201 -0.92 14.46 7.12
CA ASP A 201 -0.53 15.70 6.43
C ASP A 201 -0.88 15.70 4.93
N LEU A 202 -0.84 14.54 4.28
CA LEU A 202 -1.11 14.39 2.85
C LEU A 202 -2.60 14.26 2.49
N LEU A 203 -3.45 13.89 3.45
CA LEU A 203 -4.89 13.76 3.21
C LEU A 203 -5.51 15.11 2.81
N PRO A 204 -6.46 15.12 1.85
CA PRO A 204 -7.14 16.34 1.43
C PRO A 204 -7.78 17.07 2.62
N SER A 205 -7.60 18.39 2.68
CA SER A 205 -8.17 19.22 3.76
C SER A 205 -9.70 19.12 3.81
N LYS A 206 -10.35 19.03 2.64
CA LYS A 206 -11.79 18.80 2.55
C LYS A 206 -12.12 17.39 3.05
N ASN A 207 -13.01 17.30 4.04
CA ASN A 207 -13.46 16.06 4.65
C ASN A 207 -12.31 15.22 5.28
N LYS A 208 -11.25 15.89 5.74
CA LYS A 208 -10.06 15.24 6.31
C LYS A 208 -10.39 14.28 7.46
N ASP A 209 -11.29 14.68 8.36
CA ASP A 209 -11.68 13.84 9.50
C ASP A 209 -12.38 12.56 9.06
N ILE A 210 -13.25 12.63 8.05
CA ILE A 210 -13.92 11.45 7.51
C ILE A 210 -12.91 10.54 6.78
N ASN A 211 -11.98 11.12 6.02
CA ASN A 211 -10.90 10.36 5.40
C ASN A 211 -10.04 9.63 6.44
N LEU A 212 -9.77 10.24 7.59
CA LEU A 212 -9.06 9.59 8.69
C LEU A 212 -9.88 8.42 9.26
N LEU A 213 -11.19 8.57 9.47
CA LEU A 213 -12.03 7.46 9.91
C LEU A 213 -12.03 6.29 8.90
N ILE A 214 -12.04 6.59 7.61
CA ILE A 214 -11.96 5.59 6.54
C ILE A 214 -10.59 4.89 6.53
N TYR A 215 -9.51 5.64 6.71
CA TYR A 215 -8.15 5.12 6.84
C TYR A 215 -8.02 4.18 8.05
N GLU A 216 -8.51 4.60 9.22
CA GLU A 216 -8.52 3.79 10.44
C GLU A 216 -9.36 2.51 10.28
N SER A 217 -10.49 2.60 9.57
CA SER A 217 -11.31 1.41 9.27
C SER A 217 -10.53 0.36 8.48
N GLY A 218 -9.70 0.79 7.51
CA GLY A 218 -8.82 -0.10 6.76
C GLY A 218 -7.73 -0.75 7.62
N LYS A 219 -7.12 0.02 8.53
CA LYS A 219 -6.15 -0.53 9.50
C LYS A 219 -6.81 -1.59 10.38
N ASN A 220 -8.00 -1.30 10.90
CA ASN A 220 -8.73 -2.19 11.79
C ASN A 220 -9.12 -3.50 11.10
N GLU A 221 -9.70 -3.47 9.90
CA GLU A 221 -10.06 -4.69 9.17
C GLU A 221 -8.82 -5.53 8.87
N MET A 222 -7.73 -4.93 8.40
CA MET A 222 -6.48 -5.65 8.14
C MET A 222 -5.93 -6.32 9.42
N ASN A 223 -5.95 -5.61 10.55
CA ASN A 223 -5.48 -6.18 11.81
C ASN A 223 -6.32 -7.38 12.28
N LEU A 224 -7.63 -7.37 11.99
CA LEU A 224 -8.55 -8.45 12.35
C LEU A 224 -8.38 -9.68 11.46
N ILE A 225 -8.15 -9.50 10.16
CA ILE A 225 -8.05 -10.60 9.20
C ILE A 225 -6.64 -11.19 9.09
N LEU A 226 -5.60 -10.44 9.47
CA LEU A 226 -4.22 -10.90 9.42
C LEU A 226 -3.95 -11.90 10.56
N THR A 227 -3.87 -13.18 10.22
CA THR A 227 -3.66 -14.24 11.21
C THR A 227 -2.21 -14.30 11.69
N ASN A 228 -1.98 -14.90 12.86
CA ASN A 228 -0.62 -15.13 13.36
C ASN A 228 0.18 -16.11 12.49
N GLU A 229 -0.51 -17.06 11.85
CA GLU A 229 0.09 -18.00 10.89
C GLU A 229 0.59 -17.26 9.65
N ASP A 230 -0.29 -16.46 9.01
CA ASP A 230 0.07 -15.61 7.88
C ASP A 230 1.25 -14.72 8.23
N LEU A 231 1.21 -14.07 9.40
CA LEU A 231 2.27 -13.16 9.80
C LEU A 231 3.63 -13.86 9.98
N SER A 232 3.63 -15.07 10.55
CA SER A 232 4.85 -15.87 10.71
C SER A 232 5.47 -16.23 9.36
N GLU A 233 4.65 -16.59 8.38
CA GLU A 233 5.10 -16.91 7.03
C GLU A 233 5.59 -15.67 6.28
N LEU A 234 4.81 -14.59 6.31
CA LEU A 234 5.15 -13.34 5.65
C LEU A 234 6.43 -12.72 6.22
N LYS A 235 6.65 -12.75 7.54
CA LYS A 235 7.92 -12.30 8.13
C LYS A 235 9.12 -13.08 7.59
N LYS A 236 9.00 -14.37 7.29
CA LYS A 236 10.08 -15.16 6.65
C LYS A 236 10.31 -14.77 5.18
N ILE A 237 9.26 -14.34 4.49
CA ILE A 237 9.31 -13.92 3.09
C ILE A 237 9.96 -12.54 2.96
N PHE A 238 9.55 -11.59 3.80
CA PHE A 238 9.99 -10.19 3.73
C PHE A 238 11.31 -9.89 4.49
N SER A 239 11.84 -10.84 5.26
CA SER A 239 13.15 -10.70 5.93
C SER A 239 14.35 -11.15 5.07
N ARG A 240 14.10 -11.70 3.88
CA ARG A 240 15.12 -12.19 2.93
C ARG A 240 15.44 -11.14 1.88
#